data_AF-A0A2A4L633-F1
#
_entry.id   AF-A0A2A4L633-F1
#
_cell.length_a   1.000
_cell.length_b   1.000
_cell.length_c   1.000
_cell.angle_alpha   90.00
_cell.angle_beta   90.00
_cell.angle_gamma   90.00
#
_symmetry.space_group_name_H-M   'P 1'
#
loop_
_entity.id
_entity.type
_entity.pdbx_description
1 polymer ?
#
loop_
_entity_poly.entity_id
_entity_poly.type
_entity_poly.pdbx_seq_one_letter_code
_entity_poly.pdbx_strand_id
1 'polypeptide(L)'
;MIEKILENENFIALMQKNCYDLLSILIQENIEFSIVANTNFIDFDPILPENLDVKQNPFTLFVLGGYTFESIQLEKDHIQFHAGFGPDDFASYVKVDLGAITQIQVENSVLFVNFSFYKRKDNTKSQKSKNIFLNNPKNKDIFKK
;
A
#
# COMPACT_ATOMS: atom_id res chain seq x y z
N MET A 1 12.00 -4.60 -23.09
CA MET A 1 10.70 -5.23 -23.42
C MET A 1 9.90 -5.56 -22.16
N ILE A 2 10.49 -6.28 -21.19
CA ILE A 2 9.84 -6.59 -19.91
C ILE A 2 9.54 -5.34 -19.07
N GLU A 3 10.47 -4.39 -18.97
CA GLU A 3 10.27 -3.12 -18.24
C GLU A 3 9.01 -2.37 -18.70
N LYS A 4 8.74 -2.35 -20.02
CA LYS A 4 7.53 -1.73 -20.56
C LYS A 4 6.24 -2.36 -20.03
N ILE A 5 6.26 -3.66 -19.71
CA ILE A 5 5.13 -4.36 -19.08
C ILE A 5 5.08 -4.04 -17.59
N LEU A 6 6.22 -4.13 -16.89
CA LEU A 6 6.28 -3.91 -15.45
C LEU A 6 5.92 -2.47 -15.06
N GLU A 7 6.24 -1.49 -15.91
CA GLU A 7 5.87 -0.08 -15.74
C GLU A 7 4.52 0.29 -16.36
N ASN A 8 3.81 -0.65 -16.99
CA ASN A 8 2.53 -0.36 -17.62
C ASN A 8 1.47 -0.08 -16.55
N GLU A 9 0.85 1.10 -16.58
CA GLU A 9 -0.16 1.53 -15.60
C GLU A 9 -1.36 0.56 -15.50
N ASN A 10 -1.77 -0.06 -16.61
CA ASN A 10 -2.87 -1.04 -16.57
C ASN A 10 -2.40 -2.35 -15.93
N PHE A 11 -1.15 -2.75 -16.14
CA PHE A 11 -0.57 -3.92 -15.47
C PHE A 11 -0.42 -3.68 -13.97
N ILE A 12 0.08 -2.51 -13.56
CA ILE A 12 0.16 -2.09 -12.16
C ILE A 12 -1.24 -2.12 -11.52
N ALA A 13 -2.23 -1.49 -12.16
CA ALA A 13 -3.60 -1.48 -11.65
C ALA A 13 -4.23 -2.89 -11.57
N LEU A 14 -3.93 -3.77 -12.53
CA LEU A 14 -4.35 -5.16 -12.50
C LEU A 14 -3.74 -5.90 -11.31
N MET A 15 -2.43 -5.73 -11.07
CA MET A 15 -1.75 -6.37 -9.93
C MET A 15 -2.29 -5.85 -8.59
N GLN A 16 -2.58 -4.55 -8.47
CA GLN A 16 -3.22 -3.98 -7.30
C GLN A 16 -4.61 -4.57 -7.05
N LYS A 17 -5.44 -4.68 -8.10
CA LYS A 17 -6.76 -5.28 -8.00
C LYS A 17 -6.69 -6.74 -7.57
N ASN A 18 -5.79 -7.52 -8.18
CA ASN A 18 -5.60 -8.92 -7.81
C ASN A 18 -5.11 -9.08 -6.36
N CYS A 19 -4.24 -8.18 -5.90
CA CYS A 19 -3.81 -8.11 -4.51
C CYS A 19 -5.01 -7.84 -3.58
N TYR A 20 -5.81 -6.81 -3.87
CA TYR A 20 -7.02 -6.49 -3.10
C TYR A 20 -8.00 -7.67 -3.03
N ASP A 21 -8.30 -8.30 -4.17
CA ASP A 21 -9.26 -9.40 -4.24
C ASP A 21 -8.76 -10.61 -3.42
N LEU A 22 -7.47 -10.95 -3.50
CA LEU A 22 -6.89 -12.04 -2.70
C LEU A 22 -6.92 -11.73 -1.21
N LEU A 23 -6.48 -10.54 -0.78
CA LEU A 23 -6.53 -10.13 0.63
C LEU A 23 -7.96 -10.15 1.15
N SER A 24 -8.93 -9.69 0.35
CA SER A 24 -10.34 -9.70 0.71
C SER A 24 -10.84 -11.12 1.00
N ILE A 25 -10.48 -12.09 0.16
CA ILE A 25 -10.83 -13.51 0.37
C ILE A 25 -10.21 -14.03 1.67
N LEU A 26 -8.90 -13.79 1.88
CA LEU A 26 -8.21 -14.27 3.08
C LEU A 26 -8.82 -13.68 4.36
N ILE A 27 -9.14 -12.39 4.36
CA ILE A 27 -9.79 -11.73 5.50
C ILE A 27 -11.21 -12.27 5.73
N GLN A 28 -12.01 -12.42 4.67
CA GLN A 28 -13.39 -12.94 4.76
C GLN A 28 -13.45 -14.37 5.29
N GLU A 29 -12.50 -15.20 4.88
CA GLU A 29 -12.37 -16.59 5.33
C GLU A 29 -11.64 -16.72 6.68
N ASN A 30 -11.27 -15.59 7.31
CA ASN A 30 -10.53 -15.54 8.57
C ASN A 30 -9.22 -16.36 8.54
N ILE A 31 -8.47 -16.24 7.44
CA ILE A 31 -7.19 -16.91 7.20
C ILE A 31 -6.07 -15.91 7.43
N GLU A 32 -5.22 -16.16 8.43
CA GLU A 32 -4.01 -15.38 8.68
C GLU A 32 -3.00 -15.53 7.53
N PHE A 33 -2.28 -14.45 7.24
CA PHE A 33 -1.36 -14.40 6.11
C PHE A 33 -0.17 -13.51 6.40
N SER A 34 0.84 -13.59 5.55
CA SER A 34 1.98 -12.67 5.58
C SER A 34 2.11 -11.93 4.26
N ILE A 35 2.59 -10.70 4.31
CA ILE A 35 2.88 -9.88 3.11
C ILE A 35 4.36 -9.50 3.08
N VAL A 36 4.95 -9.55 1.90
CA VAL A 36 6.24 -8.90 1.63
C VAL A 36 5.94 -7.61 0.88
N ALA A 37 6.45 -6.49 1.36
CA ALA A 37 6.15 -5.18 0.80
C ALA A 37 7.41 -4.31 0.63
N ASN A 38 7.42 -3.49 -0.42
CA ASN A 38 8.46 -2.49 -0.66
C ASN A 38 8.33 -1.34 0.35
N THR A 39 9.37 -1.12 1.14
CA THR A 39 9.37 -0.20 2.29
C THR A 39 9.26 1.28 1.91
N ASN A 40 9.54 1.64 0.64
CA ASN A 40 9.36 3.01 0.13
C ASN A 40 7.90 3.46 0.11
N PHE A 41 6.96 2.52 0.11
CA PHE A 41 5.52 2.78 0.02
C PHE A 41 4.79 2.30 1.27
N ILE A 42 5.48 2.42 2.40
CA ILE A 42 4.95 2.13 3.73
C ILE A 42 5.05 3.38 4.58
N ASP A 43 3.92 3.71 5.20
CA ASP A 43 3.79 4.81 6.13
C ASP A 43 3.51 4.26 7.53
N PHE A 44 4.13 4.87 8.53
CA PHE A 44 4.01 4.51 9.94
C PHE A 44 3.41 5.68 10.71
N ASP A 45 2.44 5.39 11.58
CA ASP A 45 1.84 6.36 12.48
C ASP A 45 1.63 5.73 13.88
N PRO A 46 2.41 6.13 14.90
CA PRO A 46 3.52 7.09 14.84
C PRO A 46 4.71 6.60 14.00
N ILE A 47 5.53 7.54 13.51
CA ILE A 47 6.76 7.23 12.78
C ILE A 47 7.69 6.40 13.67
N LEU A 48 8.28 5.35 13.09
CA LEU A 48 9.25 4.51 13.79
C LEU A 48 10.52 5.32 14.15
N PRO A 49 11.08 5.12 15.36
CA PRO A 49 12.37 5.70 15.69
C PRO A 49 13.47 5.08 14.82
N GLU A 50 14.57 5.81 14.62
CA GLU A 50 15.64 5.46 13.67
C GLU A 50 16.24 4.07 13.90
N ASN A 51 16.31 3.62 15.16
CA ASN A 51 16.79 2.29 15.53
C ASN A 51 15.84 1.14 15.15
N LEU A 52 14.59 1.45 14.81
CA LEU A 52 13.55 0.51 14.36
C LEU A 52 13.17 0.73 12.89
N ASP A 53 13.88 1.61 12.18
CA ASP A 53 13.51 1.97 10.81
C ASP A 53 13.68 0.79 9.85
N VAL A 54 12.54 0.22 9.44
CA VAL A 54 12.51 -0.88 8.49
C VAL A 54 12.90 -0.45 7.07
N LYS A 55 12.93 0.87 6.77
CA LYS A 55 13.30 1.40 5.45
C LYS A 55 14.77 1.21 5.11
N GLN A 56 15.60 0.76 6.06
CA GLN A 56 16.97 0.31 5.79
C GLN A 56 17.02 -0.90 4.84
N ASN A 57 15.95 -1.69 4.76
CA ASN A 57 15.79 -2.77 3.80
C ASN A 57 14.77 -2.39 2.71
N PRO A 58 14.99 -2.75 1.43
CA PRO A 58 14.06 -2.41 0.36
C PRO A 58 12.72 -3.15 0.46
N PHE A 59 12.70 -4.28 1.17
CA PHE A 59 11.52 -5.08 1.42
C PHE A 59 11.46 -5.47 2.89
N THR A 60 10.23 -5.60 3.39
CA THR A 60 9.97 -6.12 4.75
C THR A 60 8.84 -7.14 4.70
N LEU A 61 8.89 -8.11 5.61
CA LEU A 61 7.86 -9.12 5.82
C LEU A 61 7.00 -8.69 7.02
N PHE A 62 5.70 -8.62 6.83
CA PHE A 62 4.74 -8.53 7.94
C PHE A 62 3.98 -9.84 8.05
N VAL A 63 3.92 -10.38 9.26
CA VAL A 63 3.03 -11.49 9.61
C VAL A 63 1.76 -10.89 10.18
N LEU A 64 0.64 -11.09 9.50
CA LEU A 64 -0.67 -10.62 9.92
C LEU A 64 -1.42 -11.78 10.57
N GLY A 65 -1.11 -12.01 11.85
CA GLY A 65 -1.79 -12.95 12.72
C GLY A 65 -2.17 -12.31 14.05
N GLY A 66 -3.06 -12.96 14.81
CA GLY A 66 -3.56 -12.47 16.10
C GLY A 66 -4.09 -11.04 16.02
N TYR A 67 -3.68 -10.18 16.97
CA TYR A 67 -4.17 -8.80 17.04
C TYR A 67 -3.86 -7.98 15.78
N THR A 68 -2.75 -8.26 15.09
CA THR A 68 -2.39 -7.60 13.83
C THR A 68 -3.46 -7.89 12.78
N PHE A 69 -3.87 -9.16 12.67
CA PHE A 69 -4.93 -9.58 11.74
C PHE A 69 -6.29 -8.97 12.10
N GLU A 70 -6.67 -9.00 13.37
CA GLU A 70 -7.94 -8.44 13.86
C GLU A 70 -8.05 -6.92 13.62
N SER A 71 -6.92 -6.23 13.53
CA SER A 71 -6.85 -4.79 13.29
C SER A 71 -6.85 -4.37 11.81
N ILE A 72 -6.91 -5.33 10.89
CA ILE A 72 -6.82 -5.04 9.45
C ILE A 72 -7.98 -4.15 9.00
N GLN A 73 -7.61 -3.08 8.29
CA GLN A 73 -8.49 -2.26 7.47
C GLN A 73 -8.01 -2.36 6.03
N LEU A 74 -8.82 -2.98 5.17
CA LEU A 74 -8.52 -3.13 3.75
C LEU A 74 -9.32 -2.12 2.93
N GLU A 75 -8.60 -1.25 2.22
CA GLU A 75 -9.15 -0.27 1.28
C GLU A 75 -8.69 -0.60 -0.15
N LYS A 76 -9.27 0.07 -1.15
CA LYS A 76 -8.99 -0.23 -2.56
C LYS A 76 -7.55 0.00 -2.99
N ASP A 77 -6.82 0.86 -2.29
CA ASP A 77 -5.46 1.28 -2.63
C ASP A 77 -4.43 0.95 -1.55
N HIS A 78 -4.85 0.62 -0.32
CA HIS A 78 -3.95 0.27 0.78
C HIS A 78 -4.57 -0.75 1.74
N ILE A 79 -3.69 -1.42 2.49
CA ILE A 79 -4.04 -2.15 3.71
C ILE A 79 -3.41 -1.42 4.91
N GLN A 80 -4.13 -1.34 6.01
CA GLN A 80 -3.65 -0.79 7.27
C GLN A 80 -3.87 -1.79 8.41
N PHE A 81 -2.91 -1.88 9.34
CA PHE A 81 -2.99 -2.76 10.51
C PHE A 81 -2.11 -2.22 11.65
N HIS A 82 -2.36 -2.68 12.86
CA HIS A 82 -1.49 -2.46 14.02
C HIS A 82 -0.37 -3.46 14.08
N ALA A 83 0.85 -2.99 14.36
CA ALA A 83 1.98 -3.87 14.67
C ALA A 83 2.89 -3.22 15.71
N GLY A 84 3.51 -4.07 16.53
CA GLY A 84 4.57 -3.70 17.44
C GLY A 84 5.96 -3.95 16.86
N PHE A 85 6.91 -3.06 17.19
CA PHE A 85 8.27 -3.08 16.66
C PHE A 85 9.32 -3.08 17.76
N GLY A 86 10.36 -3.91 17.58
CA GLY A 86 11.49 -3.99 18.50
C GLY A 86 11.17 -4.68 19.82
N PRO A 87 12.14 -4.72 20.76
CA PRO A 87 12.00 -5.40 22.05
C PRO A 87 10.97 -4.74 22.98
N ASP A 88 10.69 -3.45 22.77
CA ASP A 88 9.77 -2.67 23.58
C ASP A 88 8.33 -2.63 23.02
N ASP A 89 8.04 -3.41 21.97
CA ASP A 89 6.73 -3.49 21.32
C ASP A 89 6.18 -2.12 20.92
N PHE A 90 7.03 -1.28 20.30
CA PHE A 90 6.64 0.06 19.88
C PHE A 90 5.45 -0.04 18.91
N ALA A 91 4.27 0.35 19.38
CA ALA A 91 3.04 0.21 18.63
C ALA A 91 2.93 1.29 17.55
N SER A 92 2.69 0.86 16.31
CA SER A 92 2.41 1.74 15.18
C SER A 92 1.28 1.18 14.33
N TYR A 93 0.48 2.08 13.77
CA TYR A 93 -0.29 1.77 12.57
C TYR A 93 0.68 1.68 11.39
N VAL A 94 0.58 0.59 10.64
CA VAL A 94 1.34 0.36 9.42
C VAL A 94 0.36 0.49 8.27
N LYS A 95 0.64 1.39 7.34
CA LYS A 95 -0.13 1.56 6.11
C LYS A 95 0.73 1.16 4.91
N VAL A 96 0.27 0.18 4.15
CA VAL A 96 0.97 -0.37 2.99
C VAL A 96 0.12 -0.18 1.75
N ASP A 97 0.65 0.50 0.73
CA ASP A 97 -0.02 0.57 -0.56
C ASP A 97 -0.12 -0.83 -1.18
N LEU A 98 -1.29 -1.21 -1.71
CA LEU A 98 -1.46 -2.56 -2.27
C LEU A 98 -0.54 -2.82 -3.48
N GLY A 99 -0.15 -1.77 -4.20
CA GLY A 99 0.81 -1.89 -5.31
C GLY A 99 2.22 -2.21 -4.85
N ALA A 100 2.55 -1.91 -3.59
CA ALA A 100 3.86 -2.16 -3.00
C ALA A 100 4.02 -3.57 -2.44
N ILE A 101 2.91 -4.30 -2.26
CA ILE A 101 2.94 -5.71 -1.85
C ILE A 101 3.47 -6.53 -3.02
N THR A 102 4.64 -7.14 -2.81
CA THR A 102 5.31 -8.00 -3.80
C THR A 102 4.94 -9.46 -3.64
N GLN A 103 4.58 -9.90 -2.44
CA GLN A 103 4.13 -11.27 -2.19
C GLN A 103 3.05 -11.33 -1.11
N ILE A 104 2.14 -12.31 -1.24
CA ILE A 104 1.23 -12.74 -0.18
C ILE A 104 1.47 -14.24 0.05
N GLN A 105 1.62 -14.61 1.32
CA GLN A 105 1.94 -15.96 1.75
C GLN A 105 0.94 -16.43 2.79
N VAL A 106 0.54 -17.70 2.73
CA VAL A 106 -0.20 -18.39 3.79
C VAL A 106 0.66 -19.55 4.25
N GLU A 107 1.00 -19.57 5.53
CA GLU A 107 2.02 -20.47 6.10
C GLU A 107 3.33 -20.39 5.28
N ASN A 108 3.72 -21.48 4.62
CA ASN A 108 4.93 -21.56 3.78
C ASN A 108 4.62 -21.49 2.27
N SER A 109 3.37 -21.19 1.89
CA SER A 109 2.92 -21.19 0.50
C SER A 109 2.74 -19.77 -0.04
N VAL A 110 3.42 -19.46 -1.15
CA VAL A 110 3.24 -18.19 -1.86
C VAL A 110 1.97 -18.26 -2.71
N LEU A 111 0.99 -17.40 -2.43
CA LEU A 111 -0.28 -17.35 -3.17
C LEU A 111 -0.30 -16.24 -4.22
N PHE A 112 0.57 -15.24 -4.08
CA PHE A 112 0.62 -14.08 -4.96
C PHE A 112 2.04 -13.56 -5.11
N VAL A 113 2.38 -13.13 -6.34
CA VAL A 113 3.61 -12.42 -6.65
C VAL A 113 3.28 -11.24 -7.56
N ASN A 114 3.79 -10.07 -7.21
CA ASN A 114 3.64 -8.83 -7.96
C ASN A 114 5.01 -8.30 -8.40
N PHE A 115 5.23 -8.32 -9.72
CA PHE A 115 6.45 -7.80 -10.36
C PHE A 115 6.29 -6.38 -10.87
N SER A 116 5.12 -5.75 -10.69
CA SER A 116 4.88 -4.42 -11.22
C SER A 116 5.79 -3.38 -10.55
N PHE A 117 6.25 -2.41 -11.33
CA PHE A 117 7.06 -1.30 -10.84
C PHE A 117 6.13 -0.22 -10.32
N TYR A 118 5.58 -0.47 -9.13
CA TYR A 118 4.61 0.40 -8.50
C TYR A 118 5.18 1.82 -8.28
N LYS A 119 4.35 2.81 -8.62
CA LYS A 119 4.62 4.23 -8.42
C LYS A 119 3.42 4.81 -7.67
N ARG A 120 3.64 5.28 -6.43
CA ARG A 120 2.61 5.99 -5.67
C ARG A 120 2.20 7.24 -6.46
N LYS A 121 0.90 7.39 -6.74
CA LYS A 121 0.39 8.55 -7.48
C LYS A 121 0.53 9.79 -6.60
N ASP A 122 1.36 10.72 -7.03
CA ASP A 122 1.47 12.04 -6.42
C ASP A 122 0.14 12.81 -6.55
N ASN A 123 -0.69 12.77 -5.51
CA ASN A 123 -1.91 13.57 -5.43
C ASN A 123 -1.62 15.09 -5.49
N THR A 124 -0.37 15.51 -5.28
CA THR A 124 0.08 16.89 -5.42
C THR A 124 -0.08 17.42 -6.85
N LYS A 125 0.09 16.58 -7.90
CA LYS A 125 -0.13 17.00 -9.29
C LYS A 125 -1.60 17.23 -9.61
N SER A 126 -2.49 16.39 -9.08
CA SER A 126 -3.96 16.52 -9.23
C SER A 126 -4.49 17.75 -8.50
N GLN A 127 -3.97 18.05 -7.30
CA GLN A 127 -4.29 19.29 -6.59
C GLN A 127 -3.73 20.53 -7.31
N LYS A 128 -2.51 20.48 -7.85
CA LYS A 128 -1.96 21.56 -8.67
C LYS A 128 -2.78 21.81 -9.93
N SER A 129 -3.18 20.76 -10.67
CA SER A 129 -4.00 20.92 -11.87
C SER A 129 -5.42 21.40 -11.55
N LYS A 130 -6.04 20.94 -10.45
CA LYS A 130 -7.30 21.52 -9.93
C LYS A 130 -7.14 22.98 -9.56
N ASN A 131 -6.09 23.35 -8.84
CA ASN A 131 -5.84 24.75 -8.46
C ASN A 131 -5.55 25.65 -9.66
N ILE A 132 -4.80 25.17 -10.65
CA ILE A 132 -4.56 25.90 -11.92
C ILE A 132 -5.88 26.06 -12.69
N PHE A 133 -6.72 25.02 -12.73
CA PHE A 133 -8.02 25.07 -13.40
C PHE A 133 -8.99 26.03 -12.70
N LEU A 134 -9.05 26.03 -11.37
CA LEU A 134 -9.88 26.92 -10.55
C LEU A 134 -9.40 28.37 -10.63
N ASN A 135 -8.09 28.60 -10.65
CA ASN A 135 -7.50 29.94 -10.68
C ASN A 135 -7.37 30.53 -12.09
N ASN A 136 -7.73 29.78 -13.14
CA ASN A 136 -7.74 30.30 -14.50
C ASN A 136 -8.89 31.32 -14.67
N PRO A 137 -8.60 32.60 -15.00
CA PRO A 137 -9.62 33.63 -15.16
C PRO A 137 -10.71 33.29 -16.17
N LYS A 138 -10.38 32.47 -17.19
CA LYS A 138 -11.33 32.00 -18.22
C LYS A 138 -12.34 30.97 -17.71
N ASN A 139 -12.12 30.38 -16.54
CA ASN A 139 -12.97 29.34 -15.96
C ASN A 139 -13.94 29.88 -14.88
N LYS A 140 -13.91 31.18 -14.59
CA LYS A 140 -14.72 31.83 -13.55
C LYS A 140 -16.23 31.71 -13.78
N ASP A 141 -16.65 31.62 -15.03
CA ASP A 141 -18.07 31.57 -15.38
C ASP A 141 -18.65 30.13 -15.39
N ILE A 142 -17.80 29.11 -15.25
CA ILE A 142 -18.21 27.69 -15.24
C ILE A 142 -18.90 27.31 -13.92
N PHE A 143 -18.58 28.00 -12.82
CA PHE A 143 -19.08 27.71 -11.47
C PHE A 143 -20.16 28.68 -10.98
N LYS A 144 -20.62 29.61 -11.83
CA LYS A 144 -21.77 30.46 -11.52
C LYS A 144 -23.06 29.69 -11.83
N LYS A 145 -23.64 29.06 -10.82
CA LYS A 145 -25.04 28.65 -10.79
C LYS A 145 -25.66 29.09 -9.49
#